data_AF-A0A845LKH2-F1
#
_entry.id   AF-A0A845LKH2-F1
#
_cell.length_a   1.000
_cell.length_b   1.000
_cell.length_c   1.000
_cell.angle_alpha   90.00
_cell.angle_beta   90.00
_cell.angle_gamma   90.00
#
_symmetry.space_group_name_H-M   'P 1'
#
loop_
_entity.id
_entity.type
_entity.pdbx_description
1 polymer ?
#
loop_
_entity_poly.entity_id
_entity_poly.type
_entity_poly.pdbx_seq_one_letter_code
_entity_poly.pdbx_strand_id
1 'polypeptide(L)'
;MGSVDLKSEFVIEKFLDRYDYDGIEEILRDNGIEDGDLVTLVSACKYLVCFDFKTSAKRLESIKSIEIKNRPEIKDMKEHLLNLLEGEPVAIFSELIGSLQIQCSKEEYIDYLGRVYRLKEALMKYLFISKNNGNSKRQISMTVHVPTKYDIMSTLRKKYKIYTGSLSGGISEYLNMTRGKSRSIREALSILNAKNMEGLIKLRHECPVGHGFRGVSREDIEAIYGDPSEVVEDFVKACRILDLNVNVDRHDNINRLILEMLAKYVQKKGDVDKHE
;
A
#
# COMPACT_ATOMS: atom_id res chain seq x y z
N MET A 1 -29.75 20.41 1.41
CA MET A 1 -28.54 19.59 1.69
C MET A 1 -28.96 18.15 1.51
N GLY A 2 -28.19 17.34 0.78
CA GLY A 2 -28.43 15.90 0.69
C GLY A 2 -28.39 15.23 2.06
N SER A 3 -28.94 14.02 2.15
CA SER A 3 -29.02 13.25 3.39
C SER A 3 -28.90 11.77 3.10
N VAL A 4 -28.32 11.01 4.03
CA VAL A 4 -28.10 9.57 3.92
C VAL A 4 -29.10 8.84 4.82
N ASP A 5 -29.81 7.86 4.27
CA ASP A 5 -30.66 6.96 5.07
C ASP A 5 -29.84 5.84 5.73
N LEU A 6 -30.43 5.13 6.69
CA LEU A 6 -29.73 4.06 7.42
C LEU A 6 -29.24 2.93 6.51
N LYS A 7 -29.94 2.69 5.39
CA LYS A 7 -29.56 1.66 4.43
C LYS A 7 -28.29 2.09 3.68
N SER A 8 -28.24 3.31 3.20
CA SER A 8 -27.09 3.88 2.49
C SER A 8 -25.89 4.01 3.42
N GLU A 9 -26.10 4.39 4.68
CA GLU A 9 -25.04 4.41 5.71
C GLU A 9 -24.42 3.01 5.89
N PHE A 10 -25.25 1.98 6.07
CA PHE A 10 -24.77 0.60 6.18
C PHE A 10 -24.01 0.13 4.93
N VAL A 11 -24.46 0.52 3.72
CA VAL A 11 -23.75 0.17 2.48
C VAL A 11 -22.41 0.90 2.38
N ILE A 12 -22.36 2.18 2.76
CA ILE A 12 -21.11 2.96 2.80
C ILE A 12 -20.11 2.31 3.76
N GLU A 13 -20.54 1.87 4.95
CA GLU A 13 -19.69 1.12 5.88
C GLU A 13 -19.09 -0.13 5.21
N LYS A 14 -19.89 -0.90 4.48
CA LYS A 14 -19.42 -2.11 3.77
C LYS A 14 -18.47 -1.79 2.62
N PHE A 15 -18.62 -0.65 1.96
CA PHE A 15 -17.67 -0.19 0.94
C PHE A 15 -16.38 0.32 1.56
N LEU A 16 -16.41 0.97 2.74
CA LEU A 16 -15.21 1.34 3.47
C LEU A 16 -14.43 0.12 3.96
N ASP A 17 -15.11 -0.94 4.44
CA ASP A 17 -14.48 -2.24 4.79
C ASP A 17 -13.65 -2.82 3.63
N ARG A 18 -14.00 -2.47 2.39
CA ARG A 18 -13.32 -2.91 1.16
C ARG A 18 -12.56 -1.80 0.46
N TYR A 19 -12.44 -0.60 1.04
CA TYR A 19 -11.78 0.55 0.41
C TYR A 19 -12.32 0.86 -1.01
N ASP A 20 -13.63 0.68 -1.20
CA ASP A 20 -14.34 1.00 -2.45
C ASP A 20 -14.87 2.44 -2.40
N TYR A 21 -13.95 3.39 -2.56
CA TYR A 21 -14.30 4.81 -2.55
C TYR A 21 -15.11 5.26 -3.78
N ASP A 22 -15.07 4.49 -4.88
CA ASP A 22 -15.85 4.80 -6.07
C ASP A 22 -17.35 4.56 -5.82
N GLY A 23 -17.67 3.40 -5.23
CA GLY A 23 -19.05 3.09 -4.81
C GLY A 23 -19.58 4.08 -3.76
N ILE A 24 -18.73 4.57 -2.86
CA ILE A 24 -19.13 5.59 -1.87
C ILE A 24 -19.45 6.92 -2.55
N GLU A 25 -18.61 7.37 -3.49
CA GLU A 25 -18.84 8.61 -4.25
C GLU A 25 -20.17 8.55 -5.02
N GLU A 26 -20.51 7.40 -5.60
CA GLU A 26 -21.79 7.16 -6.27
C GLU A 26 -22.98 7.26 -5.30
N ILE A 27 -22.92 6.59 -4.15
CA ILE A 27 -24.00 6.65 -3.14
C ILE A 27 -24.19 8.08 -2.62
N LEU A 28 -23.11 8.81 -2.35
CA LEU A 28 -23.19 10.19 -1.89
C LEU A 28 -23.88 11.08 -2.94
N ARG A 29 -23.52 10.93 -4.22
CA ARG A 29 -24.14 11.64 -5.33
C ARG A 29 -25.63 11.32 -5.45
N ASP A 30 -26.01 10.05 -5.38
CA ASP A 30 -27.42 9.63 -5.48
C ASP A 30 -28.27 10.17 -4.31
N ASN A 31 -27.64 10.45 -3.17
CA ASN A 31 -28.26 11.09 -2.00
C ASN A 31 -28.16 12.64 -2.03
N GLY A 32 -27.73 13.24 -3.14
CA GLY A 32 -27.62 14.69 -3.33
C GLY A 32 -26.47 15.36 -2.57
N ILE A 33 -25.43 14.60 -2.22
CA ILE A 33 -24.20 15.07 -1.55
C ILE A 33 -23.08 15.10 -2.58
N GLU A 34 -23.01 16.18 -3.37
CA GLU A 34 -22.11 16.28 -4.52
C GLU A 34 -20.85 17.14 -4.28
N ASP A 35 -20.85 17.99 -3.25
CA ASP A 35 -19.71 18.83 -2.87
C ASP A 35 -19.56 18.86 -1.34
N GLY A 36 -18.40 19.29 -0.89
CA GLY A 36 -18.02 19.42 0.51
C GLY A 36 -16.77 18.62 0.85
N ASP A 37 -16.33 18.77 2.09
CA ASP A 37 -15.08 18.15 2.54
C ASP A 37 -15.18 16.61 2.59
N LEU A 38 -16.36 16.06 2.83
CA LEU A 38 -16.61 14.60 2.80
C LEU A 38 -16.36 14.04 1.39
N VAL A 39 -17.03 14.60 0.38
CA VAL A 39 -16.88 14.21 -1.03
C VAL A 39 -15.42 14.41 -1.48
N THR A 40 -14.81 15.52 -1.07
CA THR A 40 -13.41 15.82 -1.37
C THR A 40 -12.46 14.78 -0.79
N LEU A 41 -12.67 14.36 0.46
CA LEU A 41 -11.86 13.33 1.12
C LEU A 41 -12.04 11.95 0.49
N VAL A 42 -13.29 11.53 0.23
CA VAL A 42 -13.58 10.27 -0.47
C VAL A 42 -12.92 10.25 -1.84
N SER A 43 -13.04 11.35 -2.60
CA SER A 43 -12.40 11.51 -3.91
C SER A 43 -10.87 11.42 -3.80
N ALA A 44 -10.24 12.03 -2.79
CA ALA A 44 -8.81 11.91 -2.58
C ALA A 44 -8.39 10.44 -2.36
N CYS A 45 -9.12 9.71 -1.49
CA CYS A 45 -8.84 8.30 -1.19
C CYS A 45 -9.00 7.39 -2.41
N LYS A 46 -10.01 7.65 -3.25
CA LYS A 46 -10.21 6.96 -4.55
C LYS A 46 -8.97 7.04 -5.44
N TYR A 47 -8.33 8.21 -5.54
CA TYR A 47 -7.10 8.35 -6.32
C TYR A 47 -5.89 7.74 -5.61
N LEU A 48 -5.82 7.83 -4.28
CA LEU A 48 -4.74 7.25 -3.48
C LEU A 48 -4.62 5.74 -3.68
N VAL A 49 -5.72 4.99 -3.55
CA VAL A 49 -5.69 3.51 -3.68
C VAL A 49 -5.35 3.03 -5.10
N CYS A 50 -5.50 3.92 -6.08
CA CYS A 50 -5.10 3.72 -7.47
C CYS A 50 -3.66 4.18 -7.76
N PHE A 51 -2.90 4.59 -6.74
CA PHE A 51 -1.55 5.14 -6.85
C PHE A 51 -1.45 6.45 -7.66
N ASP A 52 -2.57 7.15 -7.88
CA ASP A 52 -2.58 8.50 -8.45
C ASP A 52 -2.37 9.55 -7.35
N PHE A 53 -1.15 9.56 -6.80
CA PHE A 53 -0.77 10.43 -5.70
C PHE A 53 -0.88 11.92 -6.04
N LYS A 54 -0.66 12.28 -7.32
CA LYS A 54 -0.76 13.67 -7.77
C LYS A 54 -2.19 14.17 -7.71
N THR A 55 -3.13 13.39 -8.22
CA THR A 55 -4.54 13.77 -8.17
C THR A 55 -5.07 13.69 -6.75
N SER A 56 -4.70 12.67 -5.97
CA SER A 56 -5.04 12.55 -4.56
C SER A 56 -4.61 13.79 -3.76
N ALA A 57 -3.35 14.23 -3.90
CA ALA A 57 -2.84 15.42 -3.22
C ALA A 57 -3.62 16.69 -3.57
N LYS A 58 -3.91 16.91 -4.86
CA LYS A 58 -4.72 18.05 -5.31
C LYS A 58 -6.13 18.04 -4.70
N ARG A 59 -6.77 16.88 -4.63
CA ARG A 59 -8.09 16.74 -3.99
C ARG A 59 -8.00 17.06 -2.51
N LEU A 60 -7.04 16.48 -1.79
CA LEU A 60 -6.86 16.73 -0.36
C LEU A 60 -6.59 18.22 -0.05
N GLU A 61 -5.84 18.91 -0.90
CA GLU A 61 -5.60 20.36 -0.77
C GLU A 61 -6.85 21.21 -0.95
N SER A 62 -7.85 20.72 -1.71
CA SER A 62 -9.12 21.41 -1.94
C SER A 62 -10.13 21.33 -0.80
N ILE A 63 -9.82 20.60 0.29
CA ILE A 63 -10.60 20.65 1.52
C ILE A 63 -10.74 22.13 1.93
N LYS A 64 -11.95 22.56 2.28
CA LYS A 64 -12.29 23.96 2.56
C LYS A 64 -12.20 24.25 4.05
N SER A 65 -12.79 23.40 4.91
CA SER A 65 -12.87 23.66 6.35
C SER A 65 -11.51 23.62 7.04
N ILE A 66 -11.24 24.65 7.85
CA ILE A 66 -10.06 24.70 8.72
C ILE A 66 -10.10 23.64 9.82
N GLU A 67 -11.29 23.25 10.27
CA GLU A 67 -11.49 22.20 11.25
C GLU A 67 -11.01 20.86 10.69
N ILE A 68 -11.45 20.51 9.47
CA ILE A 68 -11.06 19.27 8.79
C ILE A 68 -9.58 19.28 8.43
N LYS A 69 -9.04 20.39 7.90
CA LYS A 69 -7.59 20.53 7.66
C LYS A 69 -6.73 20.30 8.90
N ASN A 70 -7.27 20.64 10.07
CA ASN A 70 -6.53 20.52 11.32
C ASN A 70 -6.60 19.12 11.96
N ARG A 71 -7.43 18.22 11.43
CA ARG A 71 -7.50 16.83 11.87
C ARG A 71 -6.14 16.14 11.70
N PRO A 72 -5.64 15.40 12.71
CA PRO A 72 -4.36 14.70 12.63
C PRO A 72 -4.25 13.78 11.42
N GLU A 73 -5.34 13.08 11.08
CA GLU A 73 -5.40 12.13 9.96
C GLU A 73 -5.19 12.84 8.61
N ILE A 74 -5.74 14.04 8.45
CA ILE A 74 -5.59 14.85 7.24
C ILE A 74 -4.17 15.42 7.13
N LYS A 75 -3.56 15.83 8.25
CA LYS A 75 -2.16 16.30 8.27
C LYS A 75 -1.19 15.17 7.92
N ASP A 76 -1.35 14.00 8.54
CA ASP A 76 -0.57 12.80 8.25
C ASP A 76 -0.70 12.40 6.78
N MET A 77 -1.93 12.35 6.25
CA MET A 77 -2.16 12.01 4.84
C MET A 77 -1.51 13.01 3.88
N LYS A 78 -1.57 14.31 4.20
CA LYS A 78 -0.93 15.35 3.38
C LYS A 78 0.59 15.19 3.35
N GLU A 79 1.21 15.00 4.50
CA GLU A 79 2.66 14.75 4.60
C GLU A 79 3.06 13.46 3.88
N HIS A 80 2.30 12.38 4.07
CA HIS A 80 2.50 11.10 3.40
C HIS A 80 2.43 11.23 1.88
N LEU A 81 1.45 11.96 1.33
CA LEU A 81 1.35 12.20 -0.12
C LEU A 81 2.54 12.98 -0.68
N LEU A 82 3.07 13.96 0.06
CA LEU A 82 4.29 14.67 -0.34
C LEU A 82 5.48 13.70 -0.37
N ASN A 83 5.65 12.90 0.68
CA ASN A 83 6.70 11.90 0.79
C ASN A 83 6.60 10.85 -0.34
N LEU A 84 5.39 10.42 -0.72
CA LEU A 84 5.15 9.53 -1.85
C LEU A 84 5.61 10.15 -3.18
N LEU A 85 5.31 11.43 -3.40
CA LEU A 85 5.71 12.15 -4.62
C LEU A 85 7.24 12.32 -4.72
N GLU A 86 7.91 12.49 -3.58
CA GLU A 86 9.37 12.55 -3.48
C GLU A 86 10.03 11.16 -3.55
N GLY A 87 9.22 10.10 -3.44
CA GLY A 87 9.68 8.71 -3.43
C GLY A 87 10.38 8.31 -2.14
N GLU A 88 10.00 8.92 -1.01
CA GLU A 88 10.54 8.56 0.30
C GLU A 88 10.27 7.08 0.61
N PRO A 89 11.29 6.29 1.00
CA PRO A 89 11.16 4.85 1.17
C PRO A 89 10.06 4.41 2.14
N VAL A 90 9.95 5.02 3.32
CA VAL A 90 8.95 4.63 4.33
C VAL A 90 7.53 4.87 3.81
N ALA A 91 7.28 6.00 3.14
CA ALA A 91 6.00 6.30 2.52
C ALA A 91 5.66 5.29 1.41
N ILE A 92 6.60 5.01 0.51
CA ILE A 92 6.41 4.05 -0.59
C ILE A 92 6.13 2.64 -0.06
N PHE A 93 6.88 2.18 0.94
CA PHE A 93 6.64 0.87 1.54
C PHE A 93 5.32 0.82 2.33
N SER A 94 4.99 1.88 3.07
CA SER A 94 3.70 1.97 3.76
C SER A 94 2.54 1.84 2.78
N GLU A 95 2.59 2.55 1.65
CA GLU A 95 1.53 2.52 0.65
C GLU A 95 1.45 1.17 -0.08
N LEU A 96 2.59 0.58 -0.44
CA LEU A 96 2.59 -0.74 -1.06
C LEU A 96 2.07 -1.82 -0.11
N ILE A 97 2.40 -1.78 1.18
CA ILE A 97 1.88 -2.73 2.19
C ILE A 97 0.38 -2.49 2.43
N GLY A 98 -0.06 -1.24 2.60
CA GLY A 98 -1.48 -0.90 2.69
C GLY A 98 -2.25 -1.39 1.48
N SER A 99 -1.71 -1.21 0.28
CA SER A 99 -2.30 -1.75 -0.95
C SER A 99 -2.40 -3.28 -0.93
N LEU A 100 -1.43 -4.00 -0.35
CA LEU A 100 -1.50 -5.45 -0.24
C LEU A 100 -2.67 -5.88 0.66
N GLN A 101 -2.89 -5.17 1.78
CA GLN A 101 -4.04 -5.38 2.66
C GLN A 101 -5.37 -5.14 1.92
N ILE A 102 -5.45 -4.07 1.13
CA ILE A 102 -6.64 -3.74 0.33
C ILE A 102 -6.99 -4.87 -0.66
N GLN A 103 -6.02 -5.45 -1.38
CA GLN A 103 -6.36 -6.56 -2.30
C GLN A 103 -6.76 -7.82 -1.55
N CYS A 104 -6.22 -8.02 -0.36
CA CYS A 104 -6.63 -9.12 0.49
C CYS A 104 -8.09 -8.97 0.92
N SER A 105 -8.53 -7.77 1.33
CA SER A 105 -9.92 -7.53 1.74
C SER A 105 -10.91 -7.57 0.57
N LYS A 106 -10.45 -7.24 -0.64
CA LYS A 106 -11.22 -7.36 -1.89
C LYS A 106 -11.21 -8.76 -2.52
N GLU A 107 -10.43 -9.70 -1.98
CA GLU A 107 -10.22 -11.04 -2.55
C GLU A 107 -9.63 -11.00 -3.98
N GLU A 108 -8.91 -9.93 -4.33
CA GLU A 108 -8.27 -9.74 -5.65
C GLU A 108 -6.89 -10.42 -5.68
N TYR A 109 -6.88 -11.76 -5.56
CA TYR A 109 -5.66 -12.52 -5.27
C TYR A 109 -4.60 -12.52 -6.39
N ILE A 110 -5.00 -12.30 -7.65
CA ILE A 110 -4.05 -12.14 -8.75
C ILE A 110 -3.24 -10.85 -8.55
N ASP A 111 -3.91 -9.72 -8.28
CA ASP A 111 -3.25 -8.45 -8.05
C ASP A 111 -2.49 -8.43 -6.72
N TYR A 112 -3.02 -9.10 -5.69
CA TYR A 112 -2.33 -9.37 -4.44
C TYR A 112 -0.96 -10.01 -4.68
N LEU A 113 -0.87 -11.10 -5.45
CA LEU A 113 0.39 -11.75 -5.79
C LEU A 113 1.35 -10.83 -6.57
N GLY A 114 0.80 -9.98 -7.45
CA GLY A 114 1.55 -8.92 -8.11
C GLY A 114 2.20 -7.95 -7.11
N ARG A 115 1.45 -7.52 -6.09
CA ARG A 115 1.90 -6.63 -5.02
C ARG A 115 2.93 -7.30 -4.09
N VAL A 116 2.76 -8.59 -3.75
CA VAL A 116 3.77 -9.39 -3.01
C VAL A 116 5.11 -9.38 -3.73
N TYR A 117 5.12 -9.71 -5.03
CA TYR A 117 6.34 -9.70 -5.83
C TYR A 117 6.97 -8.30 -5.89
N ARG A 118 6.14 -7.26 -6.10
CA ARG A 118 6.60 -5.86 -6.17
C ARG A 118 7.25 -5.40 -4.87
N LEU A 119 6.63 -5.70 -3.72
CA LEU A 119 7.15 -5.39 -2.38
C LEU A 119 8.49 -6.05 -2.13
N LYS A 120 8.57 -7.37 -2.37
CA LYS A 120 9.82 -8.12 -2.24
C LYS A 120 10.93 -7.54 -3.11
N GLU A 121 10.64 -7.27 -4.39
CA GLU A 121 11.63 -6.69 -5.30
C GLU A 121 12.08 -5.29 -4.84
N ALA A 122 11.14 -4.44 -4.41
CA ALA A 122 11.43 -3.10 -3.93
C ALA A 122 12.30 -3.09 -2.67
N LEU A 123 12.01 -3.96 -1.68
CA LEU A 123 12.83 -4.12 -0.48
C LEU A 123 14.24 -4.63 -0.81
N MET A 124 14.35 -5.61 -1.71
CA MET A 124 15.64 -6.12 -2.16
C MET A 124 16.48 -5.03 -2.84
N LYS A 125 15.85 -4.22 -3.71
CA LYS A 125 16.53 -3.06 -4.33
C LYS A 125 16.94 -2.02 -3.30
N TYR A 126 16.06 -1.70 -2.35
CA TYR A 126 16.38 -0.79 -1.26
C TYR A 126 17.60 -1.25 -0.46
N LEU A 127 17.66 -2.54 -0.07
CA LEU A 127 18.82 -3.12 0.61
C LEU A 127 20.12 -3.03 -0.20
N PHE A 128 20.03 -3.25 -1.52
CA PHE A 128 21.19 -3.11 -2.40
C PHE A 128 21.67 -1.65 -2.48
N ILE A 129 20.75 -0.69 -2.64
CA ILE A 129 21.06 0.74 -2.74
C ILE A 129 21.62 1.26 -1.42
N SER A 130 20.94 1.00 -0.30
CA SER A 130 21.35 1.47 1.03
C SER A 130 22.75 0.97 1.40
N LYS A 131 23.11 -0.25 0.98
CA LYS A 131 24.45 -0.79 1.17
C LYS A 131 25.51 -0.12 0.29
N ASN A 132 25.16 0.25 -0.95
CA ASN A 132 26.10 0.84 -1.91
C ASN A 132 26.19 2.38 -1.84
N ASN A 133 25.24 3.06 -1.19
CA ASN A 133 25.22 4.51 -1.00
C ASN A 133 26.20 5.05 0.05
N GLY A 134 27.17 4.24 0.50
CA GLY A 134 28.04 4.47 1.67
C GLY A 134 28.34 5.94 2.02
N ASN A 135 28.07 6.34 3.27
CA ASN A 135 28.29 7.66 3.89
C ASN A 135 27.83 8.92 3.11
N SER A 136 27.31 8.79 1.89
CA SER A 136 26.74 9.91 1.17
C SER A 136 25.38 10.23 1.78
N LYS A 137 25.24 11.44 2.34
CA LYS A 137 23.99 11.95 2.96
C LYS A 137 22.81 12.08 1.97
N ARG A 138 22.89 11.50 0.76
CA ARG A 138 21.79 11.57 -0.20
C ARG A 138 20.67 10.66 0.28
N GLN A 139 19.54 11.28 0.58
CA GLN A 139 18.30 10.58 0.87
C GLN A 139 17.97 9.64 -0.29
N ILE A 140 17.69 8.38 0.02
CA ILE A 140 17.29 7.39 -0.98
C ILE A 140 15.90 7.79 -1.47
N SER A 141 15.70 7.88 -2.78
CA SER A 141 14.38 8.02 -3.39
C SER A 141 14.07 6.79 -4.23
N MET A 142 12.90 6.20 -3.98
CA MET A 142 12.38 5.02 -4.66
C MET A 142 11.76 5.33 -6.03
N THR A 143 11.74 6.60 -6.46
CA THR A 143 11.16 7.02 -7.74
C THR A 143 12.19 7.63 -8.71
N VAL A 144 13.18 8.38 -8.21
CA VAL A 144 14.10 9.13 -9.09
C VAL A 144 15.39 8.36 -9.38
N HIS A 145 15.89 7.55 -8.43
CA HIS A 145 17.24 6.95 -8.51
C HIS A 145 17.29 5.46 -8.14
N VAL A 146 16.24 4.69 -8.48
CA VAL A 146 16.26 3.23 -8.30
C VAL A 146 16.95 2.57 -9.48
N PRO A 147 18.10 1.89 -9.28
CA PRO A 147 18.78 1.19 -10.36
C PRO A 147 17.87 0.13 -10.98
N THR A 148 17.93 0.01 -12.30
CA THR A 148 17.16 -1.02 -13.00
C THR A 148 17.68 -2.42 -12.66
N LYS A 149 16.90 -3.46 -12.97
CA LYS A 149 17.38 -4.84 -12.88
C LYS A 149 18.71 -5.01 -13.64
N TYR A 150 18.82 -4.40 -14.82
CA TYR A 150 20.04 -4.47 -15.62
C TYR A 150 21.25 -3.84 -14.91
N ASP A 151 21.07 -2.65 -14.32
CA ASP A 151 22.16 -1.93 -13.64
C ASP A 151 22.69 -2.71 -12.42
N ILE A 152 21.77 -3.26 -11.62
CA ILE A 152 22.13 -4.09 -10.47
C ILE A 152 22.85 -5.35 -10.94
N MET A 153 22.28 -6.09 -11.90
CA MET A 153 22.88 -7.33 -12.40
C MET A 153 24.25 -7.11 -13.06
N SER A 154 24.41 -6.01 -13.79
CA SER A 154 25.69 -5.59 -14.37
C SER A 154 26.73 -5.32 -13.28
N THR A 155 26.34 -4.61 -12.22
CA THR A 155 27.20 -4.34 -11.06
C THR A 155 27.60 -5.63 -10.34
N LEU A 156 26.63 -6.50 -10.07
CA LEU A 156 26.85 -7.81 -9.43
C LEU A 156 27.87 -8.66 -10.21
N ARG A 157 27.72 -8.76 -11.54
CA ARG A 157 28.64 -9.51 -12.40
C ARG A 157 30.03 -8.87 -12.48
N LYS A 158 30.11 -7.57 -12.77
CA LYS A 158 31.40 -6.89 -13.05
C LYS A 158 32.24 -6.74 -11.79
N LYS A 159 31.64 -6.24 -10.71
CA LYS A 159 32.32 -5.85 -9.48
C LYS A 159 32.41 -6.98 -8.46
N TYR A 160 31.35 -7.77 -8.30
CA TYR A 160 31.26 -8.79 -7.26
C TYR A 160 31.40 -10.22 -7.77
N LYS A 161 31.49 -10.42 -9.11
CA LYS A 161 31.61 -11.73 -9.76
C LYS A 161 30.45 -12.68 -9.42
N ILE A 162 29.27 -12.13 -9.20
CA ILE A 162 28.03 -12.87 -8.95
C ILE A 162 27.31 -13.08 -10.28
N TYR A 163 27.17 -14.34 -10.69
CA TYR A 163 26.58 -14.73 -11.98
C TYR A 163 25.28 -15.49 -11.75
N THR A 164 24.17 -14.76 -11.78
CA THR A 164 22.82 -15.31 -11.61
C THR A 164 21.85 -14.72 -12.63
N GLY A 165 20.73 -15.41 -12.85
CA GLY A 165 19.59 -14.94 -13.63
C GLY A 165 18.52 -14.24 -12.79
N SER A 166 18.53 -14.45 -11.47
CA SER A 166 17.55 -13.89 -10.54
C SER A 166 18.09 -12.63 -9.86
N LEU A 167 17.32 -11.54 -9.90
CA LEU A 167 17.68 -10.30 -9.22
C LEU A 167 17.70 -10.49 -7.69
N SER A 168 16.67 -11.12 -7.12
CA SER A 168 16.59 -11.40 -5.68
C SER A 168 17.71 -12.33 -5.24
N GLY A 169 18.01 -13.37 -6.03
CA GLY A 169 19.11 -14.30 -5.76
C GLY A 169 20.47 -13.59 -5.74
N GLY A 170 20.74 -12.75 -6.76
CA GLY A 170 22.01 -12.03 -6.84
C GLY A 170 22.20 -10.97 -5.77
N ILE A 171 21.14 -10.25 -5.40
CA ILE A 171 21.20 -9.31 -4.28
C ILE A 171 21.42 -10.07 -2.96
N SER A 172 20.74 -11.21 -2.75
CA SER A 172 20.92 -12.02 -1.54
C SER A 172 22.36 -12.53 -1.39
N GLU A 173 22.93 -13.06 -2.48
CA GLU A 173 24.33 -13.51 -2.52
C GLU A 173 25.29 -12.35 -2.22
N TYR A 174 25.07 -11.19 -2.83
CA TYR A 174 25.85 -9.98 -2.58
C TYR A 174 25.79 -9.51 -1.12
N LEU A 175 24.59 -9.48 -0.53
CA LEU A 175 24.40 -9.06 0.86
C LEU A 175 25.03 -10.07 1.84
N ASN A 176 25.01 -11.36 1.52
CA ASN A 176 25.69 -12.39 2.29
C ASN A 176 27.22 -12.30 2.17
N MET A 177 27.75 -11.91 1.00
CA MET A 177 29.19 -11.77 0.74
C MET A 177 29.80 -10.51 1.36
N THR A 178 29.10 -9.38 1.40
CA THR A 178 29.69 -8.08 1.76
C THR A 178 29.53 -7.70 3.24
N ARG A 179 30.64 -7.73 3.99
CA ARG A 179 30.77 -7.33 5.43
C ARG A 179 29.62 -7.85 6.32
N GLY A 180 29.81 -9.08 6.81
CA GLY A 180 29.50 -9.52 8.17
C GLY A 180 28.20 -9.04 8.81
N LYS A 181 27.17 -9.88 8.74
CA LYS A 181 26.21 -10.09 9.82
C LYS A 181 25.53 -8.84 10.39
N SER A 182 25.11 -7.87 9.58
CA SER A 182 24.01 -7.04 10.09
C SER A 182 22.86 -8.00 10.42
N ARG A 183 22.59 -8.19 11.71
CA ARG A 183 21.62 -9.17 12.19
C ARG A 183 20.27 -8.87 11.54
N SER A 184 19.93 -7.58 11.46
CA SER A 184 18.74 -7.10 10.77
C SER A 184 18.69 -7.47 9.30
N ILE A 185 19.76 -7.28 8.53
CA ILE A 185 19.75 -7.65 7.10
C ILE A 185 19.55 -9.16 6.94
N ARG A 186 20.22 -9.99 7.74
CA ARG A 186 20.04 -11.46 7.67
C ARG A 186 18.63 -11.88 8.05
N GLU A 187 18.08 -11.26 9.09
CA GLU A 187 16.73 -11.55 9.57
C GLU A 187 15.67 -11.11 8.55
N ALA A 188 15.79 -9.93 7.98
CA ALA A 188 14.94 -9.46 6.89
C ALA A 188 15.03 -10.38 5.66
N LEU A 189 16.25 -10.79 5.25
CA LEU A 189 16.43 -11.74 4.15
C LEU A 189 15.84 -13.12 4.45
N SER A 190 15.82 -13.55 5.71
CA SER A 190 15.22 -14.83 6.08
C SER A 190 13.70 -14.84 5.89
N ILE A 191 13.05 -13.68 6.08
CA ILE A 191 11.63 -13.48 5.78
C ILE A 191 11.43 -13.40 4.26
N LEU A 192 12.16 -12.50 3.59
CA LEU A 192 11.97 -12.23 2.15
C LEU A 192 12.29 -13.44 1.26
N ASN A 193 13.19 -14.32 1.70
CA ASN A 193 13.56 -15.55 0.97
C ASN A 193 13.01 -16.82 1.62
N ALA A 194 12.03 -16.69 2.51
CA ALA A 194 11.37 -17.86 3.10
C ALA A 194 10.75 -18.75 2.01
N LYS A 195 10.67 -20.06 2.28
CA LYS A 195 10.21 -21.06 1.29
C LYS A 195 8.78 -20.79 0.81
N ASN A 196 7.90 -20.40 1.73
CA ASN A 196 6.53 -19.97 1.45
C ASN A 196 6.49 -18.70 0.58
N MET A 197 7.34 -17.70 0.86
CA MET A 197 7.46 -16.50 0.04
C MET A 197 7.89 -16.83 -1.39
N GLU A 198 8.90 -17.69 -1.56
CA GLU A 198 9.27 -18.21 -2.89
C GLU A 198 8.14 -19.03 -3.55
N GLY A 199 7.32 -19.72 -2.76
CA GLY A 199 6.11 -20.40 -3.21
C GLY A 199 5.10 -19.43 -3.84
N LEU A 200 4.81 -18.30 -3.17
CA LEU A 200 3.92 -17.27 -3.71
C LEU A 200 4.49 -16.62 -4.98
N ILE A 201 5.81 -16.42 -5.03
CA ILE A 201 6.45 -15.93 -6.26
C ILE A 201 6.29 -16.92 -7.41
N LYS A 202 6.40 -18.24 -7.15
CA LYS A 202 6.13 -19.26 -8.18
C LYS A 202 4.67 -19.26 -8.62
N LEU A 203 3.73 -19.23 -7.68
CA LEU A 203 2.30 -19.14 -7.99
C LEU A 203 2.03 -17.91 -8.88
N ARG A 204 2.58 -16.74 -8.52
CA ARG A 204 2.50 -15.52 -9.34
C ARG A 204 3.02 -15.71 -10.77
N HIS A 205 4.10 -16.47 -10.98
CA HIS A 205 4.63 -16.71 -12.33
C HIS A 205 3.65 -17.46 -13.22
N GLU A 206 2.84 -18.35 -12.63
CA GLU A 206 1.81 -19.13 -13.34
C GLU A 206 0.56 -18.31 -13.68
N CYS A 207 0.44 -17.07 -13.18
CA CYS A 207 -0.76 -16.23 -13.31
C CYS A 207 -0.62 -15.14 -14.40
N PRO A 208 -1.74 -14.50 -14.82
CA PRO A 208 -1.74 -13.41 -15.81
C PRO A 208 -0.88 -12.19 -15.42
N VAL A 209 -0.82 -11.84 -14.13
CA VAL A 209 0.06 -10.77 -13.64
C VAL A 209 1.55 -11.11 -13.78
N GLY A 210 1.87 -12.39 -14.04
CA GLY A 210 3.19 -12.92 -14.31
C GLY A 210 3.42 -13.27 -15.76
N HIS A 211 3.52 -14.57 -16.05
CA HIS A 211 3.80 -15.08 -17.40
C HIS A 211 2.90 -16.25 -17.78
N GLY A 212 1.93 -16.61 -16.93
CA GLY A 212 0.98 -17.69 -17.19
C GLY A 212 -0.46 -17.20 -17.23
N PHE A 213 -1.39 -18.14 -17.09
CA PHE A 213 -2.84 -17.88 -17.21
C PHE A 213 -3.67 -18.56 -16.13
N ARG A 214 -3.03 -19.11 -15.09
CA ARG A 214 -3.69 -19.78 -13.96
C ARG A 214 -4.45 -18.74 -13.13
N GLY A 215 -5.69 -19.05 -12.75
CA GLY A 215 -6.44 -18.30 -11.74
C GLY A 215 -5.91 -18.60 -10.32
N VAL A 216 -6.28 -17.76 -9.35
CA VAL A 216 -5.83 -17.91 -7.96
C VAL A 216 -7.00 -17.72 -7.01
N SER A 217 -7.14 -18.67 -6.10
CA SER A 217 -8.09 -18.64 -4.99
C SER A 217 -7.39 -18.30 -3.67
N ARG A 218 -8.17 -18.07 -2.61
CA ARG A 218 -7.63 -17.90 -1.26
C ARG A 218 -6.90 -19.15 -0.80
N GLU A 219 -7.49 -20.31 -1.09
CA GLU A 219 -6.98 -21.63 -0.70
C GLU A 219 -5.62 -21.94 -1.34
N ASP A 220 -5.37 -21.47 -2.57
CA ASP A 220 -4.06 -21.59 -3.23
C ASP A 220 -2.96 -20.84 -2.43
N ILE A 221 -3.28 -19.67 -1.87
CA ILE A 221 -2.35 -18.88 -1.05
C ILE A 221 -2.19 -19.54 0.32
N GLU A 222 -3.29 -19.95 0.95
CA GLU A 222 -3.30 -20.60 2.27
C GLU A 222 -2.48 -21.89 2.29
N ALA A 223 -2.57 -22.70 1.24
CA ALA A 223 -1.77 -23.91 1.10
C ALA A 223 -0.26 -23.65 1.03
N ILE A 224 0.16 -22.44 0.63
CA ILE A 224 1.57 -22.06 0.47
C ILE A 224 2.11 -21.31 1.68
N TYR A 225 1.34 -20.33 2.17
CA TYR A 225 1.83 -19.34 3.13
C TYR A 225 1.10 -19.36 4.47
N GLY A 226 -0.13 -19.88 4.54
CA GLY A 226 -1.05 -19.61 5.65
C GLY A 226 -1.99 -18.46 5.30
N ASP A 227 -2.58 -17.82 6.31
CA ASP A 227 -3.55 -16.76 6.04
C ASP A 227 -2.91 -15.62 5.23
N PRO A 228 -3.57 -15.07 4.18
CA PRO A 228 -2.97 -14.01 3.37
C PRO A 228 -2.58 -12.75 4.15
N SER A 229 -3.15 -12.49 5.33
CA SER A 229 -2.73 -11.41 6.21
C SER A 229 -1.34 -11.64 6.83
N GLU A 230 -0.89 -12.89 7.00
CA GLU A 230 0.44 -13.21 7.54
C GLU A 230 1.57 -12.68 6.64
N VAL A 231 1.34 -12.61 5.32
CA VAL A 231 2.29 -12.04 4.36
C VAL A 231 2.48 -10.53 4.61
N VAL A 232 1.39 -9.83 4.94
CA VAL A 232 1.43 -8.40 5.30
C VAL A 232 2.26 -8.22 6.57
N GLU A 233 1.99 -9.03 7.59
CA GLU A 233 2.73 -9.00 8.86
C GLU A 233 4.23 -9.24 8.65
N ASP A 234 4.60 -10.19 7.80
CA ASP A 234 5.98 -10.47 7.45
C ASP A 234 6.66 -9.30 6.72
N PHE A 235 5.96 -8.61 5.81
CA PHE A 235 6.50 -7.39 5.21
C PHE A 235 6.66 -6.25 6.21
N VAL A 236 5.68 -6.02 7.11
CA VAL A 236 5.78 -5.02 8.19
C VAL A 236 6.96 -5.34 9.10
N LYS A 237 7.11 -6.62 9.47
CA LYS A 237 8.23 -7.11 10.28
C LYS A 237 9.57 -6.91 9.58
N ALA A 238 9.67 -7.24 8.29
CA ALA A 238 10.87 -7.01 7.50
C ALA A 238 11.24 -5.52 7.44
N CYS A 239 10.26 -4.64 7.20
CA CYS A 239 10.46 -3.18 7.25
C CYS A 239 10.95 -2.72 8.62
N ARG A 240 10.30 -3.15 9.71
CA ARG A 240 10.70 -2.80 11.09
C ARG A 240 12.12 -3.24 11.41
N ILE A 241 12.50 -4.46 11.01
CA ILE A 241 13.87 -4.97 11.18
C ILE A 241 14.89 -4.07 10.47
N LEU A 242 14.50 -3.48 9.34
CA LEU A 242 15.31 -2.56 8.54
C LEU A 242 15.21 -1.10 8.97
N ASP A 243 14.59 -0.83 10.13
CA ASP A 243 14.34 0.53 10.65
C ASP A 243 13.48 1.40 9.71
N LEU A 244 12.61 0.75 8.94
CA LEU A 244 11.57 1.39 8.12
C LEU A 244 10.25 1.34 8.89
N ASN A 245 9.94 2.42 9.61
CA ASN A 245 8.74 2.53 10.44
C ASN A 245 7.50 2.81 9.58
N VAL A 246 7.04 1.77 8.87
CA VAL A 246 5.86 1.84 8.01
C VAL A 246 4.57 2.01 8.83
N ASN A 247 3.63 2.80 8.29
CA ASN A 247 2.30 2.99 8.86
C ASN A 247 1.26 2.34 7.94
N VAL A 248 0.67 1.25 8.42
CA VAL A 248 -0.32 0.44 7.68
C VAL A 248 -1.77 0.80 8.03
N ASP A 249 -2.01 1.45 9.16
CA ASP A 249 -3.35 1.77 9.65
C ASP A 249 -3.93 3.04 9.02
N ARG A 250 -3.17 3.71 8.13
CA ARG A 250 -3.53 5.03 7.58
C ARG A 250 -4.87 5.01 6.86
N HIS A 251 -5.11 4.00 6.02
CA HIS A 251 -6.38 3.89 5.28
C HIS A 251 -7.57 3.70 6.24
N ASP A 252 -7.40 2.88 7.29
CA ASP A 252 -8.43 2.64 8.30
C ASP A 252 -8.71 3.90 9.14
N ASN A 253 -7.67 4.64 9.50
CA ASN A 253 -7.81 5.91 10.22
C ASN A 253 -8.63 6.92 9.40
N ILE A 254 -8.41 6.98 8.09
CA ILE A 254 -9.18 7.84 7.20
C ILE A 254 -10.60 7.32 6.99
N ASN A 255 -10.81 6.01 6.88
CA ASN A 255 -12.16 5.44 6.80
C ASN A 255 -12.99 5.78 8.04
N ARG A 256 -12.39 5.73 9.24
CA ARG A 256 -13.04 6.17 10.48
C ARG A 256 -13.39 7.66 10.44
N LEU A 257 -12.50 8.51 9.93
CA LEU A 257 -12.79 9.94 9.74
C LEU A 257 -13.93 10.15 8.73
N ILE A 258 -13.98 9.39 7.63
CA ILE A 258 -15.06 9.45 6.65
C ILE A 258 -16.40 9.11 7.32
N LEU A 259 -16.47 8.06 8.14
CA LEU A 259 -17.67 7.71 8.90
C LEU A 259 -18.09 8.81 9.88
N GLU A 260 -17.13 9.40 10.61
CA GLU A 260 -17.41 10.53 11.50
C GLU A 260 -17.98 11.74 10.73
N MET A 261 -17.46 12.01 9.54
CA MET A 261 -17.96 13.09 8.68
C MET A 261 -19.33 12.77 8.09
N LEU A 262 -19.57 11.50 7.74
CA LEU A 262 -20.85 11.01 7.22
C LEU A 262 -21.99 11.21 8.22
N ALA A 263 -21.73 11.05 9.52
CA ALA A 263 -22.73 11.21 10.60
C ALA A 263 -23.46 12.56 10.58
N LYS A 264 -22.88 13.60 9.94
CA LYS A 264 -23.52 14.92 9.76
C LYS A 264 -24.66 14.89 8.73
N TYR A 265 -24.69 13.88 7.86
CA TYR A 265 -25.65 13.73 6.76
C TYR A 265 -26.69 12.65 7.02
N VAL A 266 -26.50 11.82 8.05
CA VAL A 266 -27.42 10.74 8.41
C VAL A 266 -28.72 11.31 8.97
N GLN A 267 -29.85 10.90 8.38
CA GLN A 267 -31.16 11.29 8.89
C GLN A 267 -31.37 10.76 10.31
N LYS A 268 -31.63 11.66 11.27
CA LYS A 268 -32.01 11.24 12.62
C LYS A 268 -33.44 10.70 12.58
N LYS A 269 -33.68 9.63 13.34
CA LYS A 269 -34.94 8.85 13.46
C LYS A 269 -36.25 9.62 13.74
N GLY A 270 -36.27 10.95 13.73
CA GLY A 270 -37.43 11.79 14.05
C GLY A 270 -37.89 12.74 12.93
N ASP A 271 -37.27 12.75 11.75
CA ASP A 271 -37.67 13.63 10.64
C ASP A 271 -38.63 12.97 9.62
N VAL A 272 -38.99 11.69 9.82
CA VAL A 272 -39.90 10.96 8.92
C VAL A 272 -41.38 11.19 9.27
N ASP A 273 -41.71 11.64 10.48
CA ASP A 273 -43.11 11.75 10.97
C ASP A 273 -43.69 13.19 10.94
N LYS A 274 -43.12 14.14 10.19
CA LYS A 274 -43.61 15.53 10.19
C LYS A 274 -44.40 15.96 8.95
N HIS A 275 -44.68 15.07 8.02
CA HIS A 275 -45.50 15.36 6.86
C HIS A 275 -46.47 14.21 6.53
N GLU A 276 -47.43 13.99 7.43
CA GLU A 276 -48.77 13.48 7.06
C GLU A 276 -49.83 14.51 7.46
#